data_AF-A0A3S1U2C2-F1
#
_entry.id   AF-A0A3S1U2C2-F1
#
_cell.length_a   1.000
_cell.length_b   1.000
_cell.length_c   1.000
_cell.angle_alpha   90.00
_cell.angle_beta   90.00
_cell.angle_gamma   90.00
#
_symmetry.space_group_name_H-M   'P 1'
#
loop_
_entity.id
_entity.type
_entity.pdbx_description
1 polymer ?
#
loop_
_entity_poly.entity_id
_entity_poly.type
_entity_poly.pdbx_seq_one_letter_code
_entity_poly.pdbx_strand_id
1 'polypeptide(L)'
;EGVDGDLFRTRLERFSRPTNVWKRLSGLLRTSRHIHIWLNAAATGIRLAPNGRCVHHIDCIDLKGTKREVTACHYIVAAGGFETTRLLLASNDVMPAGIGNARDQLGRFYMAHLGATVGALKLPNAQQAVAFGYERDAAGIYCRRRLSLTEQAQREHCLLNQIFRTHLPDPADPRHNDPILSAMYLVKRTFLPKHLRGRLQHSMTLDEKLAHVQNVVSSPVRLGRFGLRWMANRTFARRKLPSIVLG
;
A
#
# COMPACT_ATOMS: atom_id res chain seq x y z
N GLU A 1 -14.90 -8.26 -21.53
CA GLU A 1 -15.66 -6.99 -21.48
C GLU A 1 -15.84 -6.56 -20.03
N GLY A 2 -16.24 -5.32 -19.74
CA GLY A 2 -16.51 -4.88 -18.36
C GLY A 2 -17.86 -5.39 -17.86
N VAL A 3 -18.07 -5.44 -16.54
CA VAL A 3 -19.41 -5.68 -15.94
C VAL A 3 -20.15 -4.35 -15.73
N ASP A 4 -20.12 -3.52 -16.76
CA ASP A 4 -20.67 -2.16 -16.69
C ASP A 4 -22.19 -2.21 -16.77
N GLY A 5 -22.85 -1.51 -15.84
CA GLY A 5 -24.31 -1.43 -15.75
C GLY A 5 -24.74 -0.38 -14.71
N ASP A 6 -25.97 -0.49 -14.23
CA ASP A 6 -26.55 0.52 -13.33
C ASP A 6 -25.85 0.56 -11.96
N LEU A 7 -25.45 -0.61 -11.44
CA LEU A 7 -24.82 -0.73 -10.12
C LEU A 7 -23.30 -0.58 -10.16
N PHE A 8 -22.66 -1.10 -11.22
CA PHE A 8 -21.20 -1.22 -11.28
C PHE A 8 -20.62 -0.58 -12.53
N ARG A 9 -19.40 -0.07 -12.36
CA ARG A 9 -18.57 0.38 -13.46
C ARG A 9 -17.15 -0.13 -13.32
N THR A 10 -16.62 -0.63 -14.42
CA THR A 10 -15.24 -1.05 -14.56
C THR A 10 -14.37 0.19 -14.61
N ARG A 11 -13.30 0.18 -13.81
CA ARG A 11 -12.31 1.25 -13.72
C ARG A 11 -10.92 0.65 -13.76
N LEU A 12 -9.95 1.47 -14.17
CA LEU A 12 -8.54 1.10 -14.11
C LEU A 12 -7.92 1.64 -12.82
N GLU A 13 -7.24 0.76 -12.10
CA GLU A 13 -6.29 1.14 -11.06
C GLU A 13 -4.89 1.07 -11.65
N ARG A 14 -4.08 2.11 -11.44
CA ARG A 14 -2.71 2.21 -11.96
C ARG A 14 -1.72 2.19 -10.81
N PHE A 15 -0.64 1.44 -11.00
CA PHE A 15 0.39 1.31 -9.99
C PHE A 15 1.53 2.28 -10.29
N SER A 16 1.76 3.20 -9.36
CA SER A 16 2.91 4.09 -9.45
C SER A 16 4.19 3.28 -9.55
N ARG A 17 5.21 3.86 -10.20
CA ARG A 17 6.53 3.22 -10.27
C ARG A 17 7.02 3.03 -8.84
N PRO A 18 7.50 1.83 -8.45
CA PRO A 18 8.20 1.66 -7.19
C PRO A 18 9.36 2.66 -7.15
N THR A 19 9.19 3.74 -6.40
CA THR A 19 10.13 4.86 -6.40
C THR A 19 10.76 4.89 -5.02
N ASN A 20 11.98 4.37 -4.94
CA ASN A 20 12.83 4.68 -3.80
C ASN A 20 13.31 6.13 -4.00
N VAL A 21 12.62 7.07 -3.35
CA VAL A 21 12.85 8.52 -3.50
C VAL A 21 14.29 8.86 -3.18
N TRP A 22 14.87 8.25 -2.14
CA TRP A 22 16.27 8.46 -1.78
C TRP A 22 17.23 8.02 -2.88
N LYS A 23 17.10 6.79 -3.40
CA LYS A 23 17.96 6.32 -4.51
C LYS A 23 17.83 7.21 -5.75
N ARG A 24 16.63 7.75 -6.00
CA ARG A 24 16.38 8.60 -7.16
C ARG A 24 16.93 10.03 -6.98
N LEU A 25 16.79 10.62 -5.81
CA LEU A 25 17.05 12.05 -5.59
C LEU A 25 18.33 12.33 -4.79
N SER A 26 18.91 11.34 -4.11
CA SER A 26 20.06 11.57 -3.21
C SER A 26 21.26 12.21 -3.90
N GLY A 27 21.55 11.88 -5.16
CA GLY A 27 22.62 12.55 -5.91
C GLY A 27 22.40 14.06 -6.04
N LEU A 28 21.19 14.46 -6.43
CA LEU A 28 20.79 15.87 -6.51
C LEU A 28 20.80 16.55 -5.13
N LEU A 29 20.27 15.86 -4.12
CA LEU A 29 20.18 16.38 -2.76
C LEU A 29 21.55 16.57 -2.10
N ARG A 30 22.50 15.66 -2.36
CA ARG A 30 23.86 15.73 -1.80
C ARG A 30 24.75 16.77 -2.46
N THR A 31 24.50 17.09 -3.72
CA THR A 31 25.33 18.03 -4.50
C THR A 31 24.78 19.46 -4.46
N SER A 32 23.54 19.65 -4.03
CA SER A 32 22.94 20.97 -3.90
C SER A 32 23.63 21.79 -2.81
N ARG A 33 23.94 23.05 -3.13
CA ARG A 33 24.43 24.05 -2.16
C ARG A 33 23.30 24.77 -1.41
N HIS A 34 22.05 24.52 -1.79
CA HIS A 34 20.87 25.20 -1.25
C HIS A 34 19.97 24.27 -0.44
N ILE A 35 20.29 22.98 -0.36
CA ILE A 35 19.49 21.99 0.35
C ILE A 35 20.35 21.34 1.41
N HIS A 36 19.94 21.50 2.66
CA HIS A 36 20.55 20.81 3.80
C HIS A 36 19.56 19.77 4.32
N ILE A 37 20.04 18.54 4.51
CA ILE A 37 19.23 17.44 5.05
C ILE A 37 19.77 17.07 6.42
N TRP A 38 18.92 17.24 7.43
CA TRP A 38 19.20 16.78 8.77
C TRP A 38 18.36 15.54 9.05
N LEU A 39 19.03 14.40 9.09
CA LEU A 39 18.42 13.16 9.57
C LEU A 39 18.45 13.16 11.09
N ASN A 40 17.60 12.35 11.71
CA ASN A 40 17.60 12.16 13.17
C ASN A 40 17.37 13.46 13.94
N ALA A 41 16.63 14.41 13.35
CA ALA A 41 16.22 15.67 13.96
C ALA A 41 14.68 15.72 13.96
N ALA A 42 14.06 15.16 15.00
CA ALA A 42 12.62 15.08 15.09
C ALA A 42 12.03 16.42 15.50
N ALA A 43 11.14 17.00 14.69
CA ALA A 43 10.37 18.16 15.08
C ALA A 43 9.37 17.78 16.19
N THR A 44 9.43 18.47 17.32
CA THR A 44 8.62 18.20 18.50
C THR A 44 7.56 19.26 18.76
N GLY A 45 7.76 20.49 18.26
CA GLY A 45 6.81 21.58 18.39
C GLY A 45 7.04 22.68 17.36
N ILE A 46 5.96 23.35 16.98
CA ILE A 46 5.95 24.54 16.14
C ILE A 46 5.62 25.71 17.05
N ARG A 47 6.57 26.61 17.27
CA ARG A 47 6.37 27.74 18.19
C ARG A 47 5.89 28.95 17.42
N LEU A 48 4.72 29.45 17.81
CA LEU A 48 4.15 30.64 17.22
C LEU A 48 4.67 31.90 17.94
N ALA A 49 4.68 33.03 17.25
CA ALA A 49 4.78 34.32 17.91
C ALA A 49 3.57 34.51 18.87
N PRO A 50 3.68 35.36 19.91
CA PRO A 50 2.60 35.54 20.89
C PRO A 50 1.24 35.92 20.31
N ASN A 51 1.22 36.57 19.14
CA ASN A 51 -0.01 36.93 18.42
C ASN A 51 -0.64 35.77 17.62
N GLY A 52 0.01 34.60 17.56
CA GLY A 52 -0.43 33.42 16.82
C GLY A 52 -0.41 33.54 15.29
N ARG A 53 0.14 34.63 14.73
CA ARG A 53 0.04 34.94 13.29
C ARG A 53 1.21 34.44 12.44
N CYS A 54 2.33 34.10 13.06
CA CYS A 54 3.50 33.56 12.38
C CYS A 54 4.23 32.55 13.25
N VAL A 55 4.99 31.66 12.61
CA VAL A 55 5.90 30.73 13.28
C VAL A 55 7.17 31.49 13.65
N HIS A 56 7.57 31.41 14.92
CA HIS A 56 8.83 31.93 15.43
C HIS A 56 9.98 30.96 15.14
N HIS A 57 9.84 29.69 15.53
CA HIS A 57 10.80 28.62 15.24
C HIS A 57 10.16 27.22 15.34
N ILE A 58 10.92 26.19 14.96
CA ILE A 58 10.59 24.77 15.18
C ILE A 58 11.51 24.20 16.26
N ASP A 59 10.93 23.56 17.26
CA ASP A 59 11.67 22.74 18.22
C ASP A 59 12.04 21.41 17.57
N CYS A 60 13.32 21.06 17.65
CA CYS A 60 13.86 19.79 17.18
C CYS A 60 14.61 19.07 18.30
N ILE A 61 14.54 17.75 18.31
CA ILE A 61 15.33 16.90 19.19
C ILE A 61 16.13 15.87 18.38
N ASP A 62 17.40 15.69 18.74
CA ASP A 62 18.22 14.62 18.15
C ASP A 62 18.10 13.29 18.90
N LEU A 63 18.72 12.22 18.37
CA LEU A 63 18.69 10.89 18.99
C LEU A 63 19.36 10.83 20.37
N LYS A 64 20.18 11.81 20.74
CA LYS A 64 20.80 11.92 22.07
C LYS A 64 19.96 12.74 23.04
N GLY A 65 18.82 13.28 22.59
CA GLY A 65 17.96 14.15 23.37
C GLY A 65 18.36 15.64 23.32
N THR A 66 19.36 16.01 22.51
CA THR A 66 19.77 17.42 22.38
C THR A 66 18.66 18.21 21.73
N LYS A 67 18.19 19.25 22.41
CA LYS A 67 17.18 20.18 21.86
C LYS A 67 17.86 21.26 21.03
N ARG A 68 17.22 21.63 19.92
CA ARG A 68 17.66 22.71 19.03
C ARG A 68 16.44 23.45 18.49
N GLU A 69 16.61 24.74 18.25
CA GLU A 69 15.62 25.57 17.58
C GLU A 69 16.03 25.79 16.12
N VAL A 70 15.05 25.77 15.22
CA VAL A 70 15.27 26.02 13.78
C VAL A 70 14.41 27.20 13.34
N THR A 71 15.07 28.25 12.87
CA THR A 71 14.42 29.45 12.32
C THR A 71 14.50 29.46 10.80
N ALA A 72 13.46 29.97 10.15
CA ALA A 72 13.37 30.13 8.71
C ALA A 72 12.39 31.24 8.35
N CYS A 73 12.48 31.75 7.12
CA CYS A 73 11.50 32.71 6.59
C CYS A 73 10.15 32.05 6.25
N HIS A 74 10.17 30.75 5.92
CA HIS A 74 8.98 29.98 5.57
C HIS A 74 9.08 28.57 6.15
N TYR A 75 7.94 28.03 6.58
CA TYR A 75 7.85 26.70 7.17
C TYR A 75 6.84 25.85 6.40
N ILE A 76 7.22 24.62 6.08
CA ILE A 76 6.37 23.65 5.38
C ILE A 76 6.34 22.37 6.22
N VAL A 77 5.15 21.92 6.60
CA VAL A 77 4.96 20.65 7.30
C VAL A 77 4.61 19.56 6.30
N ALA A 78 5.49 18.58 6.17
CA ALA A 78 5.35 17.46 5.22
C ALA A 78 5.60 16.10 5.89
N ALA A 79 5.13 15.93 7.13
CA ALA A 79 5.37 14.73 7.94
C ALA A 79 4.37 13.58 7.65
N GLY A 80 3.48 13.75 6.68
CA GLY A 80 2.40 12.80 6.39
C GLY A 80 1.19 12.98 7.32
N GLY A 81 0.11 12.23 7.07
CA GLY A 81 -1.19 12.47 7.71
C GLY A 81 -1.20 12.37 9.24
N PHE A 82 -0.49 11.38 9.81
CA PHE A 82 -0.43 11.19 11.26
C PHE A 82 0.48 12.20 11.96
N GLU A 83 1.75 12.26 11.56
CA GLU A 83 2.74 13.09 12.27
C GLU A 83 2.50 14.59 12.06
N THR A 84 1.96 15.01 10.91
CA THR A 84 1.54 16.41 10.72
C THR A 84 0.44 16.77 11.70
N THR A 85 -0.59 15.92 11.81
CA THR A 85 -1.70 16.11 12.75
C THR A 85 -1.21 16.15 14.19
N ARG A 86 -0.39 15.16 14.59
CA ARG A 86 0.19 15.09 15.93
C ARG A 86 1.00 16.34 16.27
N LEU A 87 1.88 16.77 15.37
CA LEU A 87 2.74 17.93 15.58
C LEU A 87 1.92 19.22 15.74
N LEU A 88 0.92 19.42 14.88
CA LEU A 88 0.04 20.60 14.94
C LEU A 88 -0.82 20.62 16.22
N LEU A 89 -1.35 19.47 16.66
CA LEU A 89 -2.09 19.35 17.92
C LEU A 89 -1.20 19.55 19.16
N ALA A 90 0.02 19.01 19.15
CA ALA A 90 0.97 19.14 20.24
C ALA A 90 1.60 20.55 20.36
N SER A 91 1.45 21.38 19.33
CA SER A 91 1.94 22.76 19.28
C SER A 91 0.84 23.71 19.77
N ASN A 92 0.56 23.68 21.07
CA ASN A 92 -0.62 24.31 21.66
C ASN A 92 -0.31 25.39 22.71
N ASP A 93 0.94 25.86 22.78
CA ASP A 93 1.39 26.87 23.74
C ASP A 93 0.75 28.25 23.51
N VAL A 94 0.50 28.63 22.25
CA VAL A 94 -0.20 29.88 21.89
C VAL A 94 -1.65 29.63 21.48
N MET A 95 -1.92 28.53 20.79
CA MET A 95 -3.27 28.13 20.36
C MET A 95 -3.68 26.87 21.13
N PRO A 96 -4.49 26.95 22.20
CA PRO A 96 -4.76 25.81 23.07
C PRO A 96 -5.33 24.57 22.39
N ALA A 97 -6.08 24.74 21.29
CA ALA A 97 -6.64 23.64 20.50
C ALA A 97 -5.63 23.00 19.52
N GLY A 98 -4.42 23.55 19.40
CA GLY A 98 -3.43 23.22 18.38
C GLY A 98 -3.49 24.13 17.15
N ILE A 99 -2.40 24.21 16.41
CA ILE A 99 -2.26 25.09 15.24
C ILE A 99 -3.24 24.65 14.14
N GLY A 100 -4.05 25.60 13.66
CA GLY A 100 -5.01 25.36 12.59
C GLY A 100 -6.25 24.56 13.02
N ASN A 101 -6.42 24.30 14.32
CA ASN A 101 -7.52 23.48 14.84
C ASN A 101 -8.68 24.29 15.46
N ALA A 102 -8.87 25.54 15.06
CA ALA A 102 -9.93 26.42 15.60
C ALA A 102 -11.36 25.88 15.39
N ARG A 103 -11.54 24.96 14.43
CA ARG A 103 -12.83 24.32 14.12
C ARG A 103 -12.89 22.85 14.54
N ASP A 104 -11.93 22.39 15.35
CA ASP A 104 -11.85 21.00 15.81
C ASP A 104 -11.93 20.00 14.63
N GLN A 105 -11.18 20.25 13.56
CA GLN A 105 -11.16 19.39 12.36
C GLN A 105 -9.87 18.56 12.26
N LEU A 106 -8.81 18.98 12.94
CA LEU A 106 -7.51 18.35 12.87
C LEU A 106 -7.57 16.93 13.47
N GLY A 107 -7.14 15.94 12.71
CA GLY A 107 -7.20 14.52 13.12
C GLY A 107 -8.56 13.84 12.93
N ARG A 108 -9.58 14.57 12.49
CA ARG A 108 -10.88 13.99 12.13
C ARG A 108 -10.91 13.53 10.68
N PHE A 109 -11.91 12.71 10.36
CA PHE A 109 -12.14 12.19 9.01
C PHE A 109 -10.94 11.45 8.42
N TYR A 110 -10.11 10.84 9.27
CA TYR A 110 -9.00 10.03 8.82
C TYR A 110 -9.53 8.89 7.95
N MET A 111 -9.01 8.80 6.72
CA MET A 111 -9.40 7.78 5.76
C MET A 111 -8.29 6.74 5.64
N ALA A 112 -8.67 5.48 5.80
CA ALA A 112 -7.84 4.34 5.47
C ALA A 112 -8.56 3.45 4.46
N HIS A 113 -7.80 2.61 3.77
CA HIS A 113 -8.38 1.57 2.93
C HIS A 113 -8.70 0.35 3.77
N LEU A 114 -9.96 0.22 4.19
CA LEU A 114 -10.46 -1.03 4.74
C LEU A 114 -10.57 -2.05 3.61
N GLY A 115 -9.93 -3.21 3.78
CA GLY A 115 -9.87 -4.25 2.77
C GLY A 115 -10.23 -5.60 3.36
N ALA A 116 -11.14 -6.31 2.70
CA ALA A 116 -11.51 -7.68 3.02
C ALA A 116 -11.75 -8.48 1.74
N THR A 117 -11.64 -9.81 1.86
CA THR A 117 -12.16 -10.74 0.85
C THR A 117 -13.59 -11.09 1.25
N VAL A 118 -14.56 -10.76 0.41
CA VAL A 118 -16.00 -10.83 0.76
C VAL A 118 -16.73 -12.01 0.10
N GLY A 119 -16.08 -12.74 -0.80
CA GLY A 119 -16.69 -13.90 -1.45
C GLY A 119 -15.88 -14.43 -2.63
N ALA A 120 -16.44 -15.44 -3.30
CA ALA A 120 -15.90 -16.04 -4.52
C ALA A 120 -16.84 -15.79 -5.69
N LEU A 121 -16.28 -15.48 -6.86
CA LEU A 121 -17.03 -15.28 -8.09
C LEU A 121 -16.93 -16.55 -8.95
N LYS A 122 -18.07 -17.17 -9.28
CA LYS A 122 -18.13 -18.25 -10.26
C LYS A 122 -18.58 -17.66 -11.59
N LEU A 123 -17.70 -17.68 -12.59
CA LEU A 123 -18.01 -17.22 -13.95
C LEU A 123 -18.07 -18.42 -14.90
N PRO A 124 -19.09 -18.52 -15.77
CA PRO A 124 -19.23 -19.62 -16.73
C PRO A 124 -18.01 -19.76 -17.66
N ASN A 125 -17.40 -18.63 -18.07
CA ASN A 125 -16.22 -18.56 -18.94
C ASN A 125 -15.10 -17.71 -18.31
N ALA A 126 -14.59 -18.13 -17.16
CA ALA A 126 -13.61 -17.37 -16.36
C ALA A 126 -12.33 -16.95 -17.12
N GLN A 127 -11.94 -17.67 -18.17
CA GLN A 127 -10.77 -17.34 -18.99
C GLN A 127 -11.04 -16.31 -20.11
N GLN A 128 -12.29 -16.13 -20.54
CA GLN A 128 -12.63 -15.24 -21.67
C GLN A 128 -13.37 -13.97 -21.23
N ALA A 129 -14.09 -13.99 -20.10
CA ALA A 129 -15.00 -12.89 -19.76
C ALA A 129 -14.33 -11.67 -19.12
N VAL A 130 -13.25 -11.84 -18.33
CA VAL A 130 -12.69 -10.72 -17.55
C VAL A 130 -11.16 -10.82 -17.43
N ALA A 131 -10.45 -9.84 -17.99
CA ALA A 131 -9.00 -9.73 -17.78
C ALA A 131 -8.72 -9.26 -16.34
N PHE A 132 -8.45 -10.24 -15.47
CA PHE A 132 -8.15 -10.07 -14.04
C PHE A 132 -6.66 -9.91 -13.74
N GLY A 133 -5.81 -10.08 -14.75
CA GLY A 133 -4.37 -9.86 -14.65
C GLY A 133 -4.00 -8.38 -14.65
N TYR A 134 -2.70 -8.12 -14.61
CA TYR A 134 -2.20 -6.78 -14.89
C TYR A 134 -2.05 -6.59 -16.39
N GLU A 135 -2.58 -5.49 -16.88
CA GLU A 135 -2.27 -4.94 -18.18
C GLU A 135 -1.16 -3.90 -18.05
N ARG A 136 -0.58 -3.49 -19.18
CA ARG A 136 0.29 -2.32 -19.24
C ARG A 136 -0.36 -1.28 -20.13
N ASP A 137 -0.38 -0.03 -19.68
CA ASP A 137 -0.76 1.08 -20.54
C ASP A 137 0.39 1.44 -21.53
N ALA A 138 0.15 2.42 -22.40
CA ALA A 138 1.12 2.89 -23.39
C ALA A 138 2.45 3.36 -22.78
N ALA A 139 2.47 3.78 -21.51
CA ALA A 139 3.67 4.17 -20.78
C ALA A 139 4.35 2.99 -20.04
N GLY A 140 3.87 1.77 -20.26
CA GLY A 140 4.31 0.56 -19.59
C GLY A 140 3.94 0.50 -18.11
N ILE A 141 2.97 1.29 -17.65
CA ILE A 141 2.48 1.29 -16.26
C ILE A 141 1.54 0.11 -16.08
N TYR A 142 1.79 -0.68 -15.02
CA TYR A 142 0.90 -1.76 -14.66
C TYR A 142 -0.46 -1.20 -14.24
N CYS A 143 -1.49 -1.68 -14.90
CA CYS A 143 -2.88 -1.37 -14.65
C CYS A 143 -3.61 -2.66 -14.32
N ARG A 144 -4.65 -2.59 -13.48
CA ARG A 144 -5.61 -3.69 -13.36
C ARG A 144 -7.02 -3.14 -13.37
N ARG A 145 -7.96 -3.95 -13.85
CA ARG A 145 -9.38 -3.64 -13.74
C ARG A 145 -9.84 -3.81 -12.30
N ARG A 146 -10.68 -2.87 -11.86
CA ARG A 146 -11.44 -2.92 -10.61
C ARG A 146 -12.90 -2.60 -10.90
N LEU A 147 -13.80 -3.11 -10.07
CA LEU A 147 -15.21 -2.74 -10.09
C LEU A 147 -15.42 -1.64 -9.06
N SER A 148 -16.17 -0.61 -9.46
CA SER A 148 -16.56 0.48 -8.57
C SER A 148 -18.07 0.59 -8.63
N LEU A 149 -18.70 0.93 -7.51
CA LEU A 149 -20.11 1.31 -7.54
C LEU A 149 -20.29 2.58 -8.39
N THR A 150 -21.40 2.69 -9.10
CA THR A 150 -21.79 3.96 -9.73
C THR A 150 -22.12 5.00 -8.64
N GLU A 151 -21.98 6.28 -8.94
CA GLU A 151 -22.35 7.34 -7.99
C GLU A 151 -23.84 7.29 -7.64
N GLN A 152 -24.68 6.93 -8.61
CA GLN A 152 -26.11 6.70 -8.41
C GLN A 152 -26.35 5.57 -7.40
N ALA A 153 -25.77 4.38 -7.63
CA ALA A 153 -25.92 3.25 -6.71
C ALA A 153 -25.36 3.53 -5.31
N GLN A 154 -24.26 4.30 -5.20
CA GLN A 154 -23.75 4.74 -3.90
C GLN A 154 -24.75 5.60 -3.13
N ARG A 155 -25.44 6.52 -3.81
CA ARG A 155 -26.42 7.41 -3.19
C ARG A 155 -27.71 6.67 -2.85
N GLU A 156 -28.25 5.90 -3.80
CA GLU A 156 -29.51 5.15 -3.62
C GLU A 156 -29.42 4.13 -2.48
N HIS A 157 -28.27 3.46 -2.34
CA HIS A 157 -28.05 2.45 -1.32
C HIS A 157 -27.28 2.96 -0.08
N CYS A 158 -26.99 4.26 0.01
CA CYS A 158 -26.22 4.87 1.10
C CYS A 158 -24.88 4.16 1.38
N LEU A 159 -24.17 3.76 0.32
CA LEU A 159 -22.93 2.99 0.41
C LEU A 159 -21.69 3.90 0.43
N LEU A 160 -20.67 3.49 1.19
CA LEU A 160 -19.35 4.12 1.16
C LEU A 160 -18.65 3.90 -0.19
N ASN A 161 -17.50 4.57 -0.37
CA ASN A 161 -16.63 4.51 -1.56
C ASN A 161 -15.93 3.16 -1.77
N GLN A 162 -16.72 2.10 -1.89
CA GLN A 162 -16.29 0.72 -2.00
C GLN A 162 -15.85 0.37 -3.41
N ILE A 163 -14.78 -0.43 -3.48
CA ILE A 163 -14.20 -0.91 -4.73
C ILE A 163 -13.95 -2.41 -4.59
N PHE A 164 -14.24 -3.15 -5.65
CA PHE A 164 -14.03 -4.59 -5.68
C PHE A 164 -12.92 -4.92 -6.66
N ARG A 165 -12.07 -5.84 -6.24
CA ARG A 165 -11.00 -6.40 -7.05
C ARG A 165 -11.04 -7.90 -6.87
N THR A 166 -10.85 -8.63 -7.95
CA THR A 166 -10.56 -10.05 -7.82
C THR A 166 -9.20 -10.22 -7.16
N HIS A 167 -9.14 -11.17 -6.25
CA HIS A 167 -7.90 -11.56 -5.60
C HIS A 167 -7.59 -13.01 -5.98
N LEU A 168 -6.32 -13.39 -5.90
CA LEU A 168 -5.95 -14.80 -5.99
C LEU A 168 -6.64 -15.57 -4.85
N PRO A 169 -7.01 -16.85 -5.07
CA PRO A 169 -7.45 -17.73 -4.00
C PRO A 169 -6.50 -17.69 -2.80
N ASP A 170 -7.03 -17.91 -1.60
CA ASP A 170 -6.21 -17.93 -0.39
C ASP A 170 -5.12 -19.01 -0.52
N PRO A 171 -3.82 -18.65 -0.52
CA PRO A 171 -2.76 -19.64 -0.62
C PRO A 171 -2.73 -20.65 0.53
N ALA A 172 -3.41 -20.38 1.65
CA ALA A 172 -3.52 -21.30 2.77
C ALA A 172 -4.58 -22.40 2.59
N ASP A 173 -5.51 -22.25 1.64
CA ASP A 173 -6.57 -23.23 1.36
C ASP A 173 -6.19 -24.09 0.14
N PRO A 174 -5.73 -25.34 0.33
CA PRO A 174 -5.24 -26.16 -0.78
C PRO A 174 -6.30 -26.53 -1.82
N ARG A 175 -7.60 -26.31 -1.54
CA ARG A 175 -8.69 -26.55 -2.50
C ARG A 175 -8.63 -25.62 -3.72
N HIS A 176 -7.74 -24.61 -3.70
CA HIS A 176 -7.46 -23.78 -4.86
C HIS A 176 -6.83 -24.56 -6.04
N ASN A 177 -6.30 -25.78 -5.83
CA ASN A 177 -5.76 -26.68 -6.86
C ASN A 177 -4.72 -26.01 -7.81
N ASP A 178 -3.83 -25.16 -7.25
CA ASP A 178 -2.87 -24.38 -8.04
C ASP A 178 -1.43 -24.65 -7.55
N PRO A 179 -0.54 -25.15 -8.42
CA PRO A 179 0.82 -25.53 -8.02
C PRO A 179 1.64 -24.34 -7.50
N ILE A 180 1.43 -23.13 -8.04
CA ILE A 180 2.23 -21.94 -7.71
C ILE A 180 1.82 -21.41 -6.34
N LEU A 181 0.51 -21.34 -6.07
CA LEU A 181 -0.01 -20.92 -4.76
C LEU A 181 0.43 -21.87 -3.66
N SER A 182 0.33 -23.19 -3.89
CA SER A 182 0.81 -24.20 -2.94
C SER A 182 2.31 -24.12 -2.71
N ALA A 183 3.13 -24.02 -3.76
CA ALA A 183 4.57 -23.90 -3.63
C ALA A 183 4.96 -22.64 -2.84
N MET A 184 4.34 -21.49 -3.18
CA MET A 184 4.58 -20.24 -2.47
C MET A 184 4.19 -20.34 -0.98
N TYR A 185 3.05 -20.94 -0.69
CA TYR A 185 2.57 -21.11 0.67
C TYR A 185 3.52 -21.98 1.49
N LEU A 186 3.92 -23.14 0.96
CA LEU A 186 4.89 -24.04 1.60
C LEU A 186 6.25 -23.35 1.82
N VAL A 187 6.80 -22.67 0.80
CA VAL A 187 8.09 -21.94 0.91
C VAL A 187 8.01 -20.85 1.97
N LYS A 188 6.97 -20.01 1.96
CA LYS A 188 6.79 -18.97 2.99
C LYS A 188 6.65 -19.60 4.38
N ARG A 189 5.92 -20.71 4.50
CA ARG A 189 5.74 -21.37 5.80
C ARG A 189 7.04 -21.98 6.32
N THR A 190 7.87 -22.56 5.46
CA THR A 190 9.13 -23.19 5.86
C THR A 190 10.21 -22.15 6.18
N PHE A 191 10.40 -21.16 5.29
CA PHE A 191 11.58 -20.29 5.33
C PHE A 191 11.33 -18.91 5.95
N LEU A 192 10.08 -18.43 6.04
CA LEU A 192 9.83 -17.10 6.61
C LEU A 192 9.85 -17.17 8.16
N PRO A 193 10.49 -16.22 8.87
CA PRO A 193 10.46 -16.15 10.33
C PRO A 193 9.02 -16.09 10.90
N LYS A 194 8.76 -16.72 12.05
CA LYS A 194 7.41 -16.82 12.66
C LYS A 194 6.71 -15.47 12.82
N HIS A 195 7.44 -14.41 13.18
CA HIS A 195 6.90 -13.05 13.34
C HIS A 195 6.49 -12.38 12.01
N LEU A 196 7.01 -12.86 10.87
CA LEU A 196 6.64 -12.40 9.53
C LEU A 196 5.56 -13.27 8.86
N ARG A 197 5.14 -14.37 9.51
CA ARG A 197 4.15 -15.31 8.95
C ARG A 197 2.73 -14.76 8.97
N GLY A 198 2.40 -13.76 9.79
CA GLY A 198 1.08 -13.14 9.84
C GLY A 198 -0.07 -14.17 9.88
N ARG A 199 -1.03 -14.07 8.95
CA ARG A 199 -2.17 -15.01 8.79
C ARG A 199 -1.78 -16.47 8.46
N LEU A 200 -0.53 -16.77 8.12
CA LEU A 200 -0.04 -18.15 7.88
C LEU A 200 0.16 -18.95 9.19
N GLN A 201 -0.22 -18.39 10.34
CA GLN A 201 -0.05 -19.02 11.65
C GLN A 201 -1.05 -20.13 11.96
N HIS A 202 -2.10 -20.33 11.14
CA HIS A 202 -2.98 -21.48 11.34
C HIS A 202 -2.22 -22.81 11.23
N SER A 203 -2.49 -23.70 12.17
CA SER A 203 -2.01 -25.08 12.17
C SER A 203 -2.63 -25.80 10.99
N MET A 204 -1.79 -26.38 10.13
CA MET A 204 -2.29 -27.23 9.05
C MET A 204 -2.50 -28.65 9.56
N THR A 205 -3.63 -29.22 9.18
CA THR A 205 -3.88 -30.66 9.24
C THR A 205 -2.91 -31.41 8.33
N LEU A 206 -2.76 -32.73 8.53
CA LEU A 206 -1.94 -33.56 7.63
C LEU A 206 -2.53 -33.60 6.22
N ASP A 207 -3.86 -33.63 6.10
CA ASP A 207 -4.57 -33.66 4.82
C ASP A 207 -4.33 -32.38 4.02
N GLU A 208 -4.37 -31.21 4.66
CA GLU A 208 -4.07 -29.94 3.98
C GLU A 208 -2.62 -29.87 3.49
N LYS A 209 -1.67 -30.42 4.27
CA LYS A 209 -0.26 -30.50 3.83
C LYS A 209 -0.14 -31.40 2.61
N LEU A 210 -0.76 -32.58 2.65
CA LEU A 210 -0.74 -33.52 1.55
C LEU A 210 -1.37 -32.92 0.30
N ALA A 211 -2.50 -32.23 0.43
CA ALA A 211 -3.17 -31.54 -0.67
C ALA A 211 -2.31 -30.43 -1.29
N HIS A 212 -1.59 -29.63 -0.49
CA HIS A 212 -0.63 -28.68 -1.04
C HIS A 212 0.52 -29.35 -1.79
N VAL A 213 1.06 -30.45 -1.26
CA VAL A 213 2.11 -31.23 -1.93
C VAL A 213 1.59 -31.81 -3.25
N GLN A 214 0.39 -32.39 -3.24
CA GLN A 214 -0.29 -32.92 -4.43
C GLN A 214 -0.45 -31.85 -5.51
N ASN A 215 -0.90 -30.66 -5.13
CA ASN A 215 -1.00 -29.52 -6.05
C ASN A 215 0.35 -29.18 -6.69
N VAL A 216 1.45 -29.16 -5.92
CA VAL A 216 2.79 -28.86 -6.42
C VAL A 216 3.25 -29.92 -7.45
N VAL A 217 3.07 -31.20 -7.14
CA VAL A 217 3.54 -32.30 -8.01
C VAL A 217 2.63 -32.54 -9.21
N SER A 218 1.38 -32.07 -9.18
CA SER A 218 0.41 -32.25 -10.28
C SER A 218 0.74 -31.48 -11.56
N SER A 219 1.62 -30.48 -11.52
CA SER A 219 1.91 -29.60 -12.66
C SER A 219 3.32 -29.00 -12.65
N PRO A 220 4.39 -29.83 -12.67
CA PRO A 220 5.77 -29.38 -12.51
C PRO A 220 6.25 -28.48 -13.65
N VAL A 221 5.79 -28.73 -14.89
CA VAL A 221 6.13 -27.90 -16.06
C VAL A 221 5.56 -26.48 -15.93
N ARG A 222 4.33 -26.35 -15.44
CA ARG A 222 3.68 -25.03 -15.21
C ARG A 222 4.42 -24.26 -14.12
N LEU A 223 4.76 -24.93 -13.01
CA LEU A 223 5.51 -24.34 -11.92
C LEU A 223 6.92 -23.89 -12.36
N GLY A 224 7.63 -24.72 -13.12
CA GLY A 224 8.95 -24.40 -13.67
C GLY A 224 8.91 -23.20 -14.62
N ARG A 225 7.97 -23.18 -15.57
CA ARG A 225 7.76 -22.03 -16.48
C ARG A 225 7.44 -20.75 -15.73
N PHE A 226 6.58 -20.83 -14.71
CA PHE A 226 6.27 -19.70 -13.83
C PHE A 226 7.52 -19.22 -13.10
N GLY A 227 8.29 -20.12 -12.48
CA GLY A 227 9.52 -19.78 -11.74
C GLY A 227 10.54 -19.05 -12.62
N LEU A 228 10.79 -19.56 -13.83
CA LEU A 228 11.69 -18.93 -14.80
C LEU A 228 11.20 -17.53 -15.21
N ARG A 229 9.92 -17.40 -15.60
CA ARG A 229 9.33 -16.10 -15.98
C ARG A 229 9.32 -15.11 -14.83
N TRP A 230 8.98 -15.56 -13.63
CA TRP A 230 8.93 -14.72 -12.43
C TRP A 230 10.32 -14.23 -12.05
N MET A 231 11.33 -15.11 -12.07
CA MET A 231 12.72 -14.75 -11.82
C MET A 231 13.21 -13.74 -12.86
N ALA A 232 12.97 -13.99 -14.15
CA ALA A 232 13.33 -13.06 -15.21
C ALA A 232 12.67 -11.68 -15.03
N ASN A 233 11.35 -11.65 -14.76
CA ASN A 233 10.59 -10.43 -14.54
C ASN A 233 10.91 -9.71 -13.23
N ARG A 234 11.47 -10.39 -12.23
CA ARG A 234 11.83 -9.76 -10.95
C ARG A 234 13.27 -9.28 -10.91
N THR A 235 14.17 -9.95 -11.63
CA THR A 235 15.60 -9.63 -11.70
C THR A 235 15.91 -8.63 -12.81
N PHE A 236 15.39 -8.85 -14.02
CA PHE A 236 15.79 -8.07 -15.20
C PHE A 236 14.78 -7.00 -15.63
N ALA A 237 13.52 -7.07 -15.18
CA ALA A 237 12.55 -6.04 -15.57
C ALA A 237 12.82 -4.72 -14.85
N ARG A 238 12.98 -3.64 -15.63
CA ARG A 238 13.02 -2.26 -15.12
C ARG A 238 11.77 -1.89 -14.31
N ARG A 239 10.63 -2.53 -14.60
CA ARG A 239 9.36 -2.40 -13.86
C ARG A 239 8.94 -3.75 -13.29
N LYS A 240 9.04 -3.87 -11.97
CA LYS A 240 8.65 -5.07 -11.22
C LYS A 240 7.12 -5.15 -11.14
N LEU A 241 6.59 -6.38 -11.19
CA LEU A 241 5.17 -6.64 -10.97
C LEU A 241 4.73 -6.15 -9.58
N PRO A 242 3.55 -5.49 -9.45
CA PRO A 242 3.09 -4.97 -8.17
C PRO A 242 2.73 -6.08 -7.15
N SER A 243 2.33 -7.26 -7.65
CA SER A 243 2.06 -8.45 -6.84
C SER A 243 2.40 -9.71 -7.65
N ILE A 244 2.20 -10.88 -7.04
CA ILE A 244 2.25 -12.16 -7.76
C ILE A 244 1.05 -12.23 -8.71
N VAL A 245 1.28 -12.74 -9.92
CA VAL A 245 0.30 -12.93 -10.98
C VAL A 245 0.48 -14.36 -11.47
N LEU A 246 -0.59 -15.17 -11.50
CA LEU A 246 -0.51 -16.60 -11.82
C LEU A 246 -0.57 -16.91 -13.33
N GLY A 247 -0.59 -15.87 -14.18
CA GLY A 247 -0.63 -15.94 -15.64
C GLY A 247 0.74 -15.73 -16.29
#